data_AF-A0A194VI57-F1
#
_entry.id   AF-A0A194VI57-F1
#
_cell.length_a   1.000
_cell.length_b   1.000
_cell.length_c   1.000
_cell.angle_alpha   90.00
_cell.angle_beta   90.00
_cell.angle_gamma   90.00
#
_symmetry.space_group_name_H-M   'P 1'
#
loop_
_entity.id
_entity.type
_entity.pdbx_description
1 polymer ?
#
loop_
_entity_poly.entity_id
_entity_poly.type
_entity_poly.pdbx_seq_one_letter_code
_entity_poly.pdbx_strand_id
1 'polypeptide(L)'
;MTTTMVPNFIQQAAQADLYGLIGRSAVLGLLFHMSIQAIEFEKIMFHYLAALPVLLVLMATLLATYGPCGWLEAIVKSFLTEVVFNASCLLSISVYRVLFHRCRSFPGPLGVKISKFWTAYLASRNIQYYKELDKFHSTYGDFVRTGPREITIFRASAVSTIYGPTSKCVKSTCFDVMGEVGFSKDFGNLTTGIEHSAIKPIHAHIKVFGVLSPLPWLMNILGSIPGAASAYNEIFSFCADEIRAKQKVWDSEKYPDDIVSWLLKAVHEQDISAAPSVEALDDDARIVLLAGR
;
A
#
# COMPACT_ATOMS: atom_id res chain seq x y z
N MET A 1 8.11 -0.42 54.99
CA MET A 1 7.43 -1.26 53.97
C MET A 1 6.40 -0.38 53.28
N THR A 2 6.73 0.11 52.08
CA THR A 2 5.89 1.00 51.30
C THR A 2 4.85 0.19 50.53
N THR A 3 3.65 0.07 51.09
CA THR A 3 2.45 -0.36 50.37
C THR A 3 2.13 0.70 49.33
N THR A 4 2.43 0.41 48.07
CA THR A 4 2.01 1.23 46.93
C THR A 4 0.48 1.24 46.91
N MET A 5 -0.12 2.39 47.22
CA MET A 5 -1.57 2.58 47.12
C MET A 5 -1.97 2.50 45.66
N VAL A 6 -2.46 1.33 45.26
CA VAL A 6 -3.13 1.16 43.98
C VAL A 6 -4.40 2.01 44.02
N PRO A 7 -4.65 2.88 43.02
CA PRO A 7 -5.83 3.72 42.99
C PRO A 7 -7.12 2.90 43.14
N ASN A 8 -8.07 3.37 43.95
CA ASN A 8 -9.34 2.68 44.25
C ASN A 8 -10.12 2.25 42.99
N PHE A 9 -9.97 2.97 41.88
CA PHE A 9 -10.63 2.62 40.61
C PHE A 9 -10.11 1.30 40.03
N ILE A 10 -8.82 0.98 40.19
CA ILE A 10 -8.22 -0.26 39.68
C ILE A 10 -8.74 -1.45 40.46
N GLN A 11 -8.86 -1.31 41.79
CA GLN A 11 -9.42 -2.35 42.64
C GLN A 11 -10.90 -2.60 42.30
N GLN A 12 -11.70 -1.55 42.10
CA GLN A 12 -13.09 -1.71 41.65
C GLN A 12 -13.20 -2.37 40.26
N ALA A 13 -12.31 -2.02 39.33
CA ALA A 13 -12.29 -2.63 38.00
C ALA A 13 -11.92 -4.11 38.06
N ALA A 14 -10.95 -4.49 38.91
CA ALA A 14 -10.51 -5.86 39.10
C ALA A 14 -11.56 -6.75 39.78
N GLN A 15 -12.47 -6.15 40.55
CA GLN A 15 -13.58 -6.82 41.23
C GLN A 15 -14.85 -6.93 40.37
N ALA A 16 -14.83 -6.44 39.12
CA ALA A 16 -15.99 -6.54 38.24
C ALA A 16 -16.32 -8.01 37.92
N ASP A 17 -17.62 -8.30 37.82
CA ASP A 17 -18.10 -9.60 37.40
C ASP A 17 -17.85 -9.83 35.90
N LEU A 18 -17.93 -11.09 35.46
CA LEU A 18 -17.64 -11.46 34.08
C LEU A 18 -18.56 -10.73 33.08
N TYR A 19 -19.84 -10.60 33.40
CA TYR A 19 -20.81 -9.92 32.54
C TYR A 19 -20.53 -8.42 32.43
N GLY A 20 -20.20 -7.76 33.55
CA GLY A 20 -19.78 -6.37 33.54
C GLY A 20 -18.51 -6.15 32.71
N LEU A 21 -17.56 -7.08 32.77
CA LEU A 21 -16.32 -7.03 31.98
C LEU A 21 -16.59 -7.18 30.48
N ILE A 22 -17.41 -8.15 30.09
CA ILE A 22 -17.84 -8.36 28.69
C ILE A 22 -18.56 -7.13 28.16
N GLY A 23 -19.53 -6.58 28.90
CA GLY A 23 -20.31 -5.42 28.50
C GLY A 23 -19.43 -4.18 28.27
N ARG A 24 -18.51 -3.89 29.19
CA ARG A 24 -17.53 -2.79 29.05
C ARG A 24 -16.62 -3.00 27.84
N SER A 25 -16.15 -4.23 27.62
CA SER A 25 -15.27 -4.57 26.49
C SER A 25 -15.97 -4.36 25.15
N ALA A 26 -17.24 -4.74 25.04
CA ALA A 26 -18.04 -4.51 23.84
C ALA A 26 -18.21 -3.01 23.56
N VAL A 27 -18.54 -2.21 24.58
CA VAL A 27 -18.66 -0.74 24.43
C VAL A 27 -17.32 -0.12 24.03
N LEU A 28 -16.22 -0.52 24.66
CA LEU A 28 -14.89 -0.03 24.32
C LEU A 28 -14.50 -0.38 22.88
N GLY A 29 -14.85 -1.58 22.39
CA GLY A 29 -14.59 -1.97 21.00
C GLY A 29 -15.37 -1.11 19.99
N LEU A 30 -16.62 -0.75 20.31
CA LEU A 30 -17.40 0.19 19.50
C LEU A 30 -16.77 1.59 19.48
N LEU A 31 -16.41 2.12 20.65
CA LEU A 31 -15.78 3.44 20.79
C LEU A 31 -14.43 3.49 20.08
N PHE A 32 -13.64 2.41 20.17
CA PHE A 32 -12.37 2.29 19.48
C PHE A 32 -12.55 2.34 17.97
N HIS A 33 -13.53 1.63 17.41
CA HIS A 33 -13.83 1.77 15.99
C HIS A 33 -14.17 3.22 15.63
N MET A 34 -15.01 3.90 16.41
CA MET A 34 -15.37 5.30 16.16
C MET A 34 -14.16 6.24 16.17
N SER A 35 -13.19 6.01 17.07
CA SER A 35 -11.99 6.84 17.17
C SER A 35 -11.02 6.66 15.99
N ILE A 36 -10.96 5.46 15.40
CA ILE A 36 -10.05 5.16 14.29
C ILE A 36 -10.65 5.44 12.90
N GLN A 37 -11.92 5.83 12.79
CA GLN A 37 -12.57 6.08 11.49
C GLN A 37 -11.90 7.18 10.67
N ALA A 38 -11.35 8.20 11.33
CA ALA A 38 -10.68 9.32 10.68
C ALA A 38 -9.21 9.04 10.34
N ILE A 39 -8.65 7.93 10.83
CA ILE A 39 -7.22 7.64 10.74
C ILE A 39 -7.00 6.51 9.71
N GLU A 40 -5.86 6.55 9.03
CA GLU A 40 -5.35 5.43 8.24
C GLU A 40 -4.81 4.35 9.18
N PHE A 41 -5.73 3.60 9.81
CA PHE A 41 -5.41 2.57 10.80
C PHE A 41 -4.37 1.54 10.30
N GLU A 42 -4.32 1.29 8.99
CA GLU A 42 -3.34 0.40 8.35
C GLU A 42 -1.88 0.79 8.68
N LYS A 43 -1.59 2.08 8.88
CA LYS A 43 -0.25 2.56 9.28
C LYS A 43 0.14 2.18 10.71
N ILE A 44 -0.85 1.99 11.58
CA ILE A 44 -0.65 1.72 13.02
C ILE A 44 -1.01 0.26 13.36
N MET A 45 -1.61 -0.48 12.43
CA MET A 45 -2.15 -1.82 12.62
C MET A 45 -1.14 -2.80 13.23
N PHE A 46 0.12 -2.77 12.79
CA PHE A 46 1.15 -3.66 13.33
C PHE A 46 1.49 -3.35 14.80
N HIS A 47 1.53 -2.07 15.18
CA HIS A 47 1.73 -1.66 16.56
C HIS A 47 0.53 -2.09 17.43
N TYR A 48 -0.69 -1.97 16.91
CA TYR A 48 -1.88 -2.47 17.60
C TYR A 48 -1.82 -3.98 17.82
N LEU A 49 -1.48 -4.76 16.79
CA LEU A 49 -1.35 -6.23 16.89
C LEU A 49 -0.26 -6.63 17.89
N ALA A 50 0.85 -5.91 17.95
CA ALA A 50 1.92 -6.15 18.92
C ALA A 50 1.50 -5.79 20.36
N ALA A 51 0.60 -4.81 20.53
CA ALA A 51 0.10 -4.41 21.85
C ALA A 51 -0.91 -5.40 22.45
N LEU A 52 -1.64 -6.16 21.63
CA LEU A 52 -2.65 -7.14 22.07
C LEU A 52 -2.12 -8.16 23.11
N PRO A 53 -1.04 -8.94 22.85
CA PRO A 53 -0.53 -9.90 23.83
C PRO A 53 -0.01 -9.22 25.10
N VAL A 54 0.53 -8.00 25.00
CA VAL A 54 0.98 -7.22 26.16
C VAL A 54 -0.21 -6.83 27.02
N LEU A 55 -1.29 -6.33 26.41
CA LEU A 55 -2.52 -5.96 27.10
C LEU A 55 -3.19 -7.18 27.76
N LEU A 56 -3.17 -8.35 27.12
CA LEU A 56 -3.66 -9.59 27.71
C LEU A 56 -2.91 -9.93 29.00
N VAL A 57 -1.58 -9.91 28.98
CA VAL A 57 -0.75 -10.24 30.15
C VAL A 57 -0.93 -9.20 31.26
N LEU A 58 -0.99 -7.92 30.91
CA LEU A 58 -1.25 -6.85 31.88
C LEU A 58 -2.62 -7.00 32.53
N MET A 59 -3.65 -7.32 31.75
CA MET A 59 -5.00 -7.54 32.27
C MET A 59 -5.07 -8.78 33.16
N ALA A 60 -4.42 -9.88 32.77
CA ALA A 60 -4.41 -11.12 33.53
C ALA A 60 -3.66 -10.95 34.86
N THR A 61 -2.54 -10.24 34.87
CA THR A 61 -1.80 -9.94 36.11
C THR A 61 -2.61 -9.03 37.03
N LEU A 62 -3.29 -8.01 36.50
CA LEU A 62 -4.15 -7.12 37.29
C LEU A 62 -5.33 -7.86 37.93
N LEU A 63 -6.01 -8.72 37.17
CA LEU A 63 -7.11 -9.54 37.68
C LEU A 63 -6.66 -10.58 38.71
N ALA A 64 -5.50 -11.22 38.51
CA ALA A 64 -4.98 -12.22 39.44
C ALA A 64 -4.43 -11.63 40.75
N THR A 65 -3.97 -10.37 40.73
CA THR A 65 -3.38 -9.70 41.90
C THR A 65 -4.39 -8.92 42.73
N TYR A 66 -5.38 -8.30 42.10
CA TYR A 66 -6.37 -7.43 42.78
C TYR A 66 -7.81 -7.93 42.69
N GLY A 67 -8.10 -8.89 41.80
CA GLY A 67 -9.42 -9.47 41.64
C GLY A 67 -9.63 -10.68 42.56
N PRO A 68 -10.89 -11.06 42.83
CA PRO A 68 -11.23 -12.22 43.65
C PRO A 68 -11.13 -13.54 42.84
N CYS A 69 -10.10 -13.70 42.00
CA CYS A 69 -9.96 -14.86 41.11
C CYS A 69 -8.51 -15.36 41.03
N GLY A 70 -8.34 -16.67 40.82
CA GLY A 70 -7.02 -17.28 40.60
C GLY A 70 -6.44 -16.99 39.21
N TRP A 71 -5.15 -17.31 39.02
CA TRP A 71 -4.43 -17.05 37.76
C TRP A 71 -5.11 -17.63 36.51
N LEU A 72 -5.59 -18.87 36.58
CA LEU A 72 -6.26 -19.51 35.45
C LEU A 72 -7.53 -18.75 35.04
N GLU A 73 -8.35 -18.38 36.02
CA GLU A 73 -9.58 -17.63 35.79
C GLU A 73 -9.28 -16.22 35.26
N ALA A 74 -8.26 -15.55 35.79
CA ALA A 74 -7.81 -14.25 35.32
C ALA A 74 -7.37 -14.26 33.85
N ILE A 75 -6.63 -15.30 33.43
CA ILE A 75 -6.22 -15.49 32.03
C ILE A 75 -7.44 -15.70 31.13
N VAL A 76 -8.37 -16.57 31.52
CA VAL A 76 -9.60 -16.83 30.76
C VAL A 76 -10.45 -15.56 30.62
N LYS A 77 -10.64 -14.81 31.71
CA LYS A 77 -11.37 -13.54 31.71
C LYS A 77 -10.70 -12.50 30.80
N SER A 78 -9.38 -12.38 30.85
CA SER A 78 -8.62 -11.44 30.02
C SER A 78 -8.71 -11.78 28.54
N PHE A 79 -8.54 -13.06 28.19
CA PHE A 79 -8.69 -13.53 26.81
C PHE A 79 -10.12 -13.29 26.29
N LEU A 80 -11.15 -13.60 27.09
CA LEU A 80 -12.54 -13.37 26.68
C LEU A 80 -12.84 -11.89 26.47
N THR A 81 -12.34 -11.03 27.35
CA THR A 81 -12.44 -9.55 27.26
C THR A 81 -11.86 -9.06 25.94
N GLU A 82 -10.66 -9.50 25.60
CA GLU A 82 -9.99 -9.14 24.36
C GLU A 82 -10.74 -9.66 23.12
N VAL A 83 -11.22 -10.90 23.15
CA VAL A 83 -12.03 -11.48 22.07
C VAL A 83 -13.31 -10.67 21.86
N VAL A 84 -14.03 -10.32 22.93
CA VAL A 84 -15.26 -9.52 22.85
C VAL A 84 -14.97 -8.11 22.34
N PHE A 85 -13.89 -7.48 22.81
CA PHE A 85 -13.45 -6.17 22.32
C PHE A 85 -13.15 -6.21 20.81
N ASN A 86 -12.34 -7.17 20.34
CA ASN A 86 -12.02 -7.28 18.92
C ASN A 86 -13.23 -7.66 18.07
N ALA A 87 -14.09 -8.58 18.55
CA ALA A 87 -15.30 -9.00 17.85
C ALA A 87 -16.30 -7.84 17.70
N SER A 88 -16.52 -7.06 18.77
CA SER A 88 -17.40 -5.88 18.72
C SER A 88 -16.84 -4.79 17.80
N CYS A 89 -15.53 -4.56 17.81
CA CYS A 89 -14.86 -3.66 16.88
C CYS A 89 -15.03 -4.12 15.41
N LEU A 90 -14.74 -5.38 15.10
CA LEU A 90 -14.88 -5.95 13.75
C LEU A 90 -16.33 -5.95 13.26
N LEU A 91 -17.28 -6.24 14.14
CA LEU A 91 -18.70 -6.16 13.82
C LEU A 91 -19.11 -4.72 13.49
N SER A 92 -18.69 -3.76 14.31
CA SER A 92 -18.93 -2.33 14.09
C SER A 92 -18.34 -1.84 12.76
N ILE A 93 -17.10 -2.25 12.45
CA ILE A 93 -16.45 -1.98 11.16
C ILE A 93 -17.25 -2.57 10.01
N SER A 94 -17.73 -3.80 10.13
CA SER A 94 -18.49 -4.50 9.10
C SER A 94 -19.83 -3.80 8.83
N VAL A 95 -20.57 -3.45 9.88
CA VAL A 95 -21.83 -2.70 9.81
C VAL A 95 -21.61 -1.34 9.14
N TYR A 96 -20.57 -0.60 9.57
CA TYR A 96 -20.21 0.69 8.97
C TYR A 96 -19.86 0.56 7.49
N ARG A 97 -19.01 -0.42 7.12
CA ARG A 97 -18.56 -0.65 5.74
C ARG A 97 -19.71 -0.97 4.78
N VAL A 98 -20.73 -1.67 5.25
CA VAL A 98 -21.89 -2.06 4.44
C VAL A 98 -22.94 -0.94 4.38
N LEU A 99 -23.27 -0.31 5.52
CA LEU A 99 -24.44 0.58 5.62
C LEU A 99 -24.11 2.07 5.54
N PHE A 100 -22.94 2.51 6.01
CA PHE A 100 -22.64 3.92 6.24
C PHE A 100 -21.42 4.43 5.46
N HIS A 101 -20.58 3.53 4.94
CA HIS A 101 -19.38 3.91 4.21
C HIS A 101 -19.69 4.68 2.92
N ARG A 102 -18.80 5.60 2.55
CA ARG A 102 -18.93 6.44 1.34
C ARG A 102 -19.12 5.62 0.06
N CYS A 103 -18.51 4.44 -0.01
CA CYS A 103 -18.65 3.52 -1.15
C CYS A 103 -19.90 2.62 -1.09
N ARG A 104 -20.87 2.86 -0.18
CA ARG A 104 -22.08 2.03 -0.07
C ARG A 104 -22.98 2.07 -1.30
N SER A 105 -22.95 3.18 -2.04
CA SER A 105 -23.76 3.39 -3.24
C SER A 105 -23.32 2.52 -4.43
N PHE A 106 -22.12 1.94 -4.36
CA PHE A 106 -21.58 1.10 -5.42
C PHE A 106 -21.92 -0.38 -5.19
N PRO A 107 -22.46 -1.07 -6.21
CA PRO A 107 -22.80 -2.48 -6.13
C PRO A 107 -21.56 -3.37 -6.00
N GLY A 108 -21.74 -4.61 -5.54
CA GLY A 108 -20.66 -5.59 -5.39
C GLY A 108 -20.97 -6.65 -4.33
N PRO A 109 -20.25 -7.78 -4.33
CA PRO A 109 -20.46 -8.86 -3.36
C PRO A 109 -20.30 -8.41 -1.90
N LEU A 110 -20.98 -9.07 -0.97
CA LEU A 110 -20.89 -8.71 0.46
C LEU A 110 -19.47 -8.90 1.01
N GLY A 111 -18.80 -10.00 0.64
CA GLY A 111 -17.45 -10.32 1.13
C GLY A 111 -16.42 -9.23 0.85
N VAL A 112 -16.43 -8.68 -0.38
CA VAL A 112 -15.51 -7.59 -0.77
C VAL A 112 -15.83 -6.27 -0.08
N LYS A 113 -17.09 -6.02 0.29
CA LYS A 113 -17.48 -4.83 1.07
C LYS A 113 -16.93 -4.89 2.50
N ILE A 114 -16.86 -6.09 3.07
CA ILE A 114 -16.44 -6.31 4.46
C ILE A 114 -14.92 -6.38 4.58
N SER A 115 -14.24 -7.16 3.74
CA SER A 115 -12.80 -7.44 3.92
C SER A 115 -12.04 -7.72 2.63
N LYS A 116 -10.73 -7.39 2.64
CA LYS A 116 -9.76 -7.75 1.60
C LYS A 116 -9.36 -9.23 1.61
N PHE A 117 -9.58 -9.95 2.71
CA PHE A 117 -9.33 -11.38 2.75
C PHE A 117 -10.20 -12.15 1.75
N TRP A 118 -11.41 -11.66 1.46
CA TRP A 118 -12.26 -12.24 0.43
C TRP A 118 -11.64 -12.12 -0.97
N THR A 119 -11.16 -10.92 -1.33
CA THR A 119 -10.46 -10.73 -2.61
C THR A 119 -9.18 -11.55 -2.69
N ALA A 120 -8.41 -11.64 -1.61
CA ALA A 120 -7.21 -12.46 -1.56
C ALA A 120 -7.52 -13.95 -1.75
N TYR A 121 -8.59 -14.44 -1.12
CA TYR A 121 -9.09 -15.80 -1.32
C TYR A 121 -9.53 -16.07 -2.77
N LEU A 122 -10.27 -15.13 -3.39
CA LEU A 122 -10.67 -15.26 -4.79
C LEU A 122 -9.45 -15.26 -5.72
N ALA A 123 -8.45 -14.41 -5.44
CA ALA A 123 -7.22 -14.35 -6.20
C ALA A 123 -6.37 -15.63 -6.05
N SER A 124 -6.27 -16.21 -4.85
CA SER A 124 -5.43 -17.37 -4.59
C SER A 124 -5.96 -18.67 -5.18
N ARG A 125 -7.27 -18.79 -5.37
CA ARG A 125 -7.89 -20.07 -5.79
C ARG A 125 -7.41 -20.56 -7.16
N ASN A 126 -7.19 -19.64 -8.10
CA ASN A 126 -6.76 -19.97 -9.48
C ASN A 126 -5.83 -18.89 -10.10
N ILE A 127 -5.39 -17.86 -9.35
CA ILE A 127 -4.55 -16.75 -9.85
C ILE A 127 -5.18 -16.00 -11.04
N GLN A 128 -6.47 -16.18 -11.27
CA GLN A 128 -7.22 -15.60 -12.40
C GLN A 128 -8.22 -14.55 -11.91
N TYR A 129 -7.78 -13.63 -11.05
CA TYR A 129 -8.66 -12.60 -10.47
C TYR A 129 -9.35 -11.73 -11.53
N TYR A 130 -8.73 -11.53 -12.71
CA TYR A 130 -9.36 -10.80 -13.82
C TYR A 130 -10.66 -11.45 -14.31
N LYS A 131 -10.80 -12.79 -14.22
CA LYS A 131 -12.06 -13.48 -14.57
C LYS A 131 -13.15 -13.22 -13.54
N GLU A 132 -12.78 -13.09 -12.26
CA GLU A 132 -13.73 -12.70 -11.22
C GLU A 132 -14.16 -11.23 -11.40
N LEU A 133 -13.23 -10.36 -11.82
CA LEU A 133 -13.56 -8.98 -12.19
C LEU A 133 -14.50 -8.91 -13.41
N ASP A 134 -14.31 -9.75 -14.42
CA ASP A 134 -15.21 -9.86 -15.57
C ASP A 134 -16.62 -10.34 -15.17
N LYS A 135 -16.71 -11.32 -14.26
CA LYS A 135 -17.99 -11.72 -13.65
C LYS A 135 -18.63 -10.58 -12.88
N PHE A 136 -17.83 -9.78 -12.17
CA PHE A 136 -18.34 -8.64 -11.43
C PHE A 136 -18.85 -7.55 -12.38
N HIS A 137 -18.14 -7.26 -13.46
CA HIS A 137 -18.59 -6.32 -14.50
C HIS A 137 -19.91 -6.76 -15.12
N SER A 138 -20.00 -8.03 -15.54
CA SER A 138 -21.23 -8.58 -16.14
C SER A 138 -22.41 -8.62 -15.16
N THR A 139 -22.17 -8.78 -13.86
CA THR A 139 -23.25 -8.86 -12.85
C THR A 139 -23.68 -7.49 -12.30
N TYR A 140 -22.72 -6.60 -12.02
CA TYR A 140 -22.95 -5.36 -11.27
C TYR A 140 -22.80 -4.09 -12.13
N GLY A 141 -22.32 -4.22 -13.37
CA GLY A 141 -22.13 -3.11 -14.31
C GLY A 141 -20.77 -2.42 -14.17
N ASP A 142 -20.68 -1.22 -14.74
CA ASP A 142 -19.41 -0.54 -15.01
C ASP A 142 -18.65 -0.04 -13.77
N PHE A 143 -19.34 0.14 -12.63
CA PHE A 143 -18.76 0.66 -11.38
C PHE A 143 -19.01 -0.34 -10.26
N VAL A 144 -18.00 -1.10 -9.88
CA VAL A 144 -18.15 -2.18 -8.91
C VAL A 144 -17.23 -1.96 -7.72
N ARG A 145 -17.79 -2.09 -6.52
CA ARG A 145 -17.01 -2.14 -5.29
C ARG A 145 -16.32 -3.49 -5.17
N THR A 146 -14.99 -3.48 -5.27
CA THR A 146 -14.12 -4.66 -5.23
C THR A 146 -13.30 -4.74 -3.95
N GLY A 147 -13.45 -3.78 -3.03
CA GLY A 147 -12.87 -3.85 -1.70
C GLY A 147 -13.59 -2.97 -0.69
N PRO A 148 -13.18 -3.01 0.59
CA PRO A 148 -13.79 -2.20 1.64
C PRO A 148 -13.72 -0.70 1.33
N ARG A 149 -12.62 -0.26 0.71
CA ARG A 149 -12.33 1.13 0.32
C ARG A 149 -11.95 1.25 -1.17
N GLU A 150 -12.33 0.30 -2.00
CA GLU A 150 -11.93 0.24 -3.41
C GLU A 150 -13.12 0.08 -4.35
N ILE A 151 -13.06 0.77 -5.49
CA ILE A 151 -14.01 0.67 -6.60
C ILE A 151 -13.21 0.41 -7.87
N THR A 152 -13.60 -0.61 -8.62
CA THR A 152 -13.09 -0.90 -9.96
C THR A 152 -14.07 -0.32 -10.99
N ILE A 153 -13.51 0.33 -12.02
CA ILE A 153 -14.28 1.01 -13.07
C ILE A 153 -13.94 0.37 -14.42
N PHE A 154 -14.95 -0.18 -15.09
CA PHE A 154 -14.81 -0.93 -16.34
C PHE A 154 -15.06 -0.07 -17.59
N ARG A 155 -14.71 1.23 -17.53
CA ARG A 155 -14.89 2.17 -18.64
C ARG A 155 -13.56 2.68 -19.17
N ALA A 156 -13.38 2.59 -20.48
CA ALA A 156 -12.22 3.18 -21.17
C ALA A 156 -12.11 4.69 -20.91
N SER A 157 -13.23 5.41 -20.84
CA SER A 157 -13.24 6.86 -20.56
C SER A 157 -12.71 7.23 -19.17
N ALA A 158 -12.75 6.30 -18.21
CA ALA A 158 -12.21 6.53 -16.87
C ALA A 158 -10.69 6.60 -16.87
N VAL A 159 -10.02 5.95 -17.83
CA VAL A 159 -8.55 5.93 -17.92
C VAL A 159 -8.00 7.35 -18.06
N SER A 160 -8.53 8.15 -18.97
CA SER A 160 -8.10 9.55 -19.14
C SER A 160 -8.49 10.44 -17.97
N THR A 161 -9.53 10.09 -17.21
CA THR A 161 -9.98 10.87 -16.05
C THR A 161 -9.11 10.59 -14.83
N ILE A 162 -8.72 9.33 -14.61
CA ILE A 162 -7.95 8.87 -13.44
C ILE A 162 -6.45 8.99 -13.68
N TYR A 163 -5.98 8.65 -14.88
CA TYR A 163 -4.56 8.66 -15.25
C TYR A 163 -4.17 9.80 -16.19
N GLY A 164 -5.12 10.64 -16.59
CA GLY A 164 -4.82 11.78 -17.46
C GLY A 164 -3.98 12.85 -16.74
N PRO A 165 -3.35 13.76 -17.51
CA PRO A 165 -2.40 14.74 -16.99
C PRO A 165 -3.01 15.74 -15.99
N THR A 166 -4.33 15.91 -16.02
CA THR A 166 -5.07 16.82 -15.14
C THR A 166 -5.70 16.10 -13.94
N SER A 167 -5.44 14.81 -13.78
CA SER A 167 -5.99 14.03 -12.68
C SER A 167 -5.39 14.49 -11.33
N LYS A 168 -6.24 14.50 -10.31
CA LYS A 168 -5.82 14.72 -8.91
C LYS A 168 -5.48 13.40 -8.20
N CYS A 169 -5.71 12.26 -8.85
CA CYS A 169 -5.39 10.96 -8.30
C CYS A 169 -3.87 10.76 -8.34
N VAL A 170 -3.25 10.61 -7.17
CA VAL A 170 -1.86 10.20 -7.06
C VAL A 170 -1.78 8.73 -7.46
N LYS A 171 -0.90 8.40 -8.41
CA LYS A 171 -0.72 7.03 -8.89
C LYS A 171 0.06 6.22 -7.84
N SER A 172 -0.11 4.90 -7.88
CA SER A 172 0.58 3.96 -6.98
C SER A 172 2.09 4.19 -6.96
N THR A 173 2.73 3.82 -5.86
CA THR A 173 4.17 3.99 -5.54
C THR A 173 5.11 3.14 -6.39
N CYS A 174 4.71 2.80 -7.62
CA CYS A 174 5.48 1.99 -8.55
C CYS A 174 6.83 2.63 -8.89
N PHE A 175 6.98 3.95 -8.73
CA PHE A 175 8.25 4.63 -8.97
C PHE A 175 9.31 4.23 -7.93
N ASP A 176 8.94 4.15 -6.65
CA ASP A 176 9.85 3.63 -5.61
C ASP A 176 10.14 2.14 -5.84
N VAL A 177 9.12 1.36 -6.20
CA VAL A 177 9.30 -0.07 -6.48
C VAL A 177 10.29 -0.28 -7.64
N MET A 178 10.22 0.53 -8.70
CA MET A 178 11.16 0.43 -9.81
C MET A 178 12.53 1.03 -9.49
N GLY A 179 12.62 1.97 -8.55
CA GLY A 179 13.90 2.38 -7.97
C GLY A 179 14.58 1.24 -7.20
N GLU A 180 13.81 0.54 -6.37
CA GLU A 180 14.30 -0.58 -5.55
C GLU A 180 14.69 -1.78 -6.43
N VAL A 181 13.80 -2.22 -7.33
CA VAL A 181 14.05 -3.37 -8.21
C VAL A 181 15.06 -3.04 -9.32
N GLY A 182 15.04 -1.79 -9.82
CA GLY A 182 15.87 -1.37 -10.94
C GLY A 182 17.28 -0.97 -10.54
N PHE A 183 17.42 -0.22 -9.44
CA PHE A 183 18.66 0.45 -9.05
C PHE A 183 19.11 0.11 -7.62
N SER A 184 18.34 -0.69 -6.88
CA SER A 184 18.50 -0.88 -5.41
C SER A 184 18.46 0.45 -4.64
N LYS A 185 17.55 1.35 -5.05
CA LYS A 185 17.46 2.71 -4.49
C LYS A 185 16.02 3.10 -4.15
N ASP A 186 15.79 3.53 -2.92
CA ASP A 186 14.53 4.18 -2.53
C ASP A 186 14.53 5.64 -2.97
N PHE A 187 13.51 6.04 -3.75
CA PHE A 187 13.30 7.45 -4.14
C PHE A 187 12.48 8.24 -3.10
N GLY A 188 12.00 7.57 -2.04
CA GLY A 188 11.43 8.19 -0.86
C GLY A 188 9.99 8.65 -1.01
N ASN A 189 9.28 8.25 -2.08
CA ASN A 189 7.86 8.62 -2.24
C ASN A 189 7.00 8.00 -1.13
N LEU A 190 7.31 6.78 -0.73
CA LEU A 190 6.64 5.98 0.30
C LEU A 190 6.93 6.50 1.70
N THR A 191 8.20 6.85 1.97
CA THR A 191 8.64 7.26 3.30
C THR A 191 8.24 8.71 3.61
N THR A 192 8.27 9.59 2.61
CA THR A 192 7.93 11.01 2.78
C THR A 192 6.48 11.33 2.46
N GLY A 193 5.80 10.50 1.66
CA GLY A 193 4.46 10.78 1.13
C GLY A 193 4.44 11.91 0.09
N ILE A 194 5.61 12.34 -0.41
CA ILE A 194 5.78 13.42 -1.39
C ILE A 194 6.26 12.82 -2.71
N GLU A 195 5.63 13.22 -3.82
CA GLU A 195 6.01 12.75 -5.17
C GLU A 195 7.37 13.31 -5.59
N HIS A 196 8.25 12.42 -6.07
CA HIS A 196 9.61 12.70 -6.51
C HIS A 196 9.59 13.65 -7.70
N SER A 197 10.52 14.62 -7.72
CA SER A 197 10.55 15.68 -8.73
C SER A 197 10.63 15.14 -10.16
N ALA A 198 11.31 14.02 -10.38
CA ALA A 198 11.45 13.35 -11.68
C ALA A 198 10.12 12.81 -12.26
N ILE A 199 9.08 12.60 -11.45
CA ILE A 199 7.78 12.09 -11.94
C ILE A 199 7.04 13.16 -12.77
N LYS A 200 7.17 14.45 -12.41
CA LYS A 200 6.54 15.58 -13.13
C LYS A 200 6.98 15.69 -14.58
N PRO A 201 8.28 15.72 -14.93
CA PRO A 201 8.70 15.77 -16.32
C PRO A 201 8.34 14.47 -17.05
N ILE A 202 8.44 13.29 -16.42
CA ILE A 202 7.92 12.03 -17.00
C ILE A 202 6.44 12.17 -17.39
N HIS A 203 5.63 12.78 -16.53
CA HIS A 203 4.22 13.10 -16.81
C HIS A 203 4.04 13.99 -18.04
N ALA A 204 4.82 15.05 -18.17
CA ALA A 204 4.83 15.92 -19.34
C ALA A 204 5.24 15.18 -20.62
N HIS A 205 6.25 14.31 -20.54
CA HIS A 205 6.76 13.52 -21.66
C HIS A 205 5.70 12.61 -22.28
N ILE A 206 5.03 11.79 -21.46
CA ILE A 206 3.96 10.89 -21.96
C ILE A 206 2.78 11.69 -22.52
N LYS A 207 2.50 12.89 -22.01
CA LYS A 207 1.46 13.76 -22.59
C LYS A 207 1.82 14.16 -24.02
N VAL A 208 3.05 14.58 -24.26
CA VAL A 208 3.53 14.95 -25.59
C VAL A 208 3.54 13.74 -26.52
N PHE A 209 4.09 12.61 -26.06
CA PHE A 209 4.10 11.36 -26.82
C PHE A 209 2.69 10.85 -27.12
N GLY A 210 1.74 10.91 -26.18
CA GLY A 210 0.37 10.44 -26.41
C GLY A 210 -0.39 11.26 -27.46
N VAL A 211 -0.05 12.54 -27.62
CA VAL A 211 -0.64 13.43 -28.63
C VAL A 211 0.06 13.32 -29.98
N LEU A 212 1.39 13.19 -29.98
CA LEU A 212 2.22 13.20 -31.18
C LEU A 212 2.58 11.80 -31.70
N SER A 213 2.27 10.72 -30.97
CA SER A 213 2.55 9.34 -31.38
C SER A 213 1.92 8.93 -32.73
N PRO A 214 0.76 9.45 -33.17
CA PRO A 214 0.25 9.14 -34.51
C PRO A 214 1.11 9.73 -35.65
N LEU A 215 2.01 10.67 -35.34
CA LEU A 215 2.88 11.36 -36.30
C LEU A 215 4.36 11.11 -35.96
N PRO A 216 4.86 9.87 -36.09
CA PRO A 216 6.25 9.54 -35.72
C PRO A 216 7.29 10.35 -36.50
N TRP A 217 6.99 10.74 -37.74
CA TRP A 217 7.85 11.63 -38.54
C TRP A 217 7.98 13.03 -37.94
N LEU A 218 6.94 13.52 -37.25
CA LEU A 218 6.94 14.85 -36.62
C LEU A 218 7.88 14.88 -35.42
N MET A 219 7.96 13.78 -34.65
CA MET A 219 8.91 13.67 -33.54
C MET A 219 10.36 13.71 -34.03
N ASN A 220 10.67 13.12 -35.18
CA ASN A 220 12.00 13.16 -35.78
C ASN A 220 12.40 14.58 -36.23
N ILE A 221 11.44 15.34 -36.78
CA ILE A 221 11.63 16.75 -37.12
C ILE A 221 11.79 17.61 -35.87
N LEU A 222 10.98 17.39 -34.83
CA LEU A 222 11.08 18.11 -33.55
C LEU A 222 12.44 17.87 -32.88
N GLY A 223 12.99 16.65 -32.97
CA GLY A 223 14.34 16.34 -32.49
C GLY A 223 15.46 17.06 -33.25
N SER A 224 15.19 17.52 -34.47
CA SER A 224 16.15 18.27 -35.30
C SER A 224 16.14 19.78 -35.05
N ILE A 225 15.19 20.29 -34.25
CA ILE A 225 15.06 21.72 -33.94
C ILE A 225 15.80 22.02 -32.62
N PRO A 226 16.82 22.91 -32.64
CA PRO A 226 17.56 23.28 -31.43
C PRO A 226 16.62 23.83 -30.35
N GLY A 227 16.64 23.23 -29.15
CA GLY A 227 15.83 23.64 -28.01
C GLY A 227 14.42 23.03 -27.94
N ALA A 228 13.87 22.47 -29.02
CA ALA A 228 12.58 21.76 -28.98
C ALA A 228 12.66 20.44 -28.18
N ALA A 229 13.86 19.86 -28.10
CA ALA A 229 14.16 18.69 -27.28
C ALA A 229 14.44 19.03 -25.78
N SER A 230 14.46 20.30 -25.38
CA SER A 230 14.85 20.71 -24.02
C SER A 230 13.96 20.15 -22.92
N ALA A 231 12.67 19.96 -23.19
CA ALA A 231 11.72 19.34 -22.26
C ALA A 231 12.01 17.85 -21.97
N TYR A 232 12.77 17.18 -22.84
CA TYR A 232 13.18 15.77 -22.68
C TYR A 232 14.47 15.65 -21.88
N ASN A 233 15.32 16.68 -21.94
CA ASN A 233 16.65 16.67 -21.33
C ASN A 233 16.61 16.43 -19.84
N GLU A 234 15.61 16.93 -19.10
CA GLU A 234 15.54 16.79 -17.64
C GLU A 234 15.30 15.33 -17.20
N ILE A 235 14.46 14.57 -17.92
CA ILE A 235 14.27 13.13 -17.66
C ILE A 235 15.51 12.36 -18.09
N PHE A 236 16.04 12.68 -19.26
CA PHE A 236 17.17 11.96 -19.83
C PHE A 236 18.43 12.17 -18.98
N SER A 237 18.65 13.38 -18.48
CA SER A 237 19.72 13.66 -17.52
C SER A 237 19.50 12.93 -16.22
N PHE A 238 18.29 12.95 -15.66
CA PHE A 238 17.99 12.21 -14.43
C PHE A 238 18.28 10.71 -14.56
N CYS A 239 17.75 10.06 -15.60
CA CYS A 239 17.96 8.63 -15.78
C CYS A 239 19.43 8.28 -16.06
N ALA A 240 20.13 9.09 -16.87
CA ALA A 240 21.55 8.89 -17.14
C ALA A 240 22.40 9.11 -15.88
N ASP A 241 22.03 10.07 -15.02
CA ASP A 241 22.71 10.33 -13.76
C ASP A 241 22.52 9.17 -12.77
N GLU A 242 21.35 8.52 -12.73
CA GLU A 242 21.12 7.33 -11.90
C GLU A 242 21.99 6.14 -12.36
N ILE A 243 22.15 5.92 -13.66
CA ILE A 243 23.03 4.86 -14.19
C ILE A 243 24.49 5.17 -13.87
N ARG A 244 24.93 6.42 -14.10
CA ARG A 244 26.30 6.84 -13.79
C ARG A 244 26.58 6.73 -12.30
N ALA A 245 25.61 7.07 -11.45
CA ALA A 245 25.71 6.88 -10.01
C ALA A 245 25.86 5.39 -9.66
N LYS A 246 25.09 4.52 -10.31
CA LYS A 246 25.18 3.06 -10.13
C LYS A 246 26.54 2.52 -10.59
N GLN A 247 27.02 2.91 -11.76
CA GLN A 247 28.32 2.50 -12.31
C GLN A 247 29.50 2.82 -11.38
N LYS A 248 29.43 3.93 -10.62
CA LYS A 248 30.49 4.33 -9.67
C LYS A 248 30.58 3.42 -8.44
N VAL A 249 29.47 2.76 -8.07
CA VAL A 249 29.35 1.94 -6.85
C VAL A 249 29.23 0.45 -7.19
N TRP A 250 28.96 0.13 -8.45
CA TRP A 250 28.82 -1.23 -8.94
C TRP A 250 30.16 -1.98 -8.91
N ASP A 251 30.08 -3.23 -8.45
CA ASP A 251 31.20 -4.14 -8.31
C ASP A 251 30.98 -5.34 -9.26
N SER A 252 31.92 -5.58 -10.17
CA SER A 252 31.87 -6.64 -11.17
C SER A 252 32.00 -8.05 -10.57
N GLU A 253 32.61 -8.18 -9.39
CA GLU A 253 32.81 -9.48 -8.74
C GLU A 253 31.59 -9.92 -7.92
N LYS A 254 30.74 -8.96 -7.53
CA LYS A 254 29.54 -9.22 -6.75
C LYS A 254 28.39 -9.71 -7.64
N TYR A 255 27.60 -10.66 -7.13
CA TYR A 255 26.38 -11.08 -7.80
C TYR A 255 25.38 -9.89 -7.89
N PRO A 256 24.77 -9.62 -9.07
CA PRO A 256 23.83 -8.51 -9.23
C PRO A 256 22.58 -8.63 -8.36
N ASP A 257 22.24 -7.55 -7.66
CA ASP A 257 21.06 -7.48 -6.78
C ASP A 257 19.84 -6.79 -7.46
N ASP A 258 20.06 -6.13 -8.61
CA ASP A 258 19.04 -5.35 -9.35
C ASP A 258 19.22 -5.41 -10.86
N ILE A 259 18.20 -4.95 -11.59
CA ILE A 259 18.14 -5.00 -13.07
C ILE A 259 19.33 -4.26 -13.70
N VAL A 260 19.68 -3.06 -13.22
CA VAL A 260 20.77 -2.28 -13.82
C VAL A 260 22.11 -2.94 -13.57
N SER A 261 22.33 -3.57 -12.41
CA SER A 261 23.54 -4.35 -12.15
C SER A 261 23.67 -5.55 -13.11
N TRP A 262 22.55 -6.16 -13.53
CA TRP A 262 22.55 -7.18 -14.59
C TRP A 262 22.91 -6.59 -15.96
N LEU A 263 22.38 -5.42 -16.31
CA LEU A 263 22.73 -4.73 -17.56
C LEU A 263 24.22 -4.33 -17.60
N LEU A 264 24.75 -3.80 -16.49
CA LEU A 264 26.16 -3.46 -16.37
C LEU A 264 27.06 -4.69 -16.47
N LYS A 265 26.65 -5.80 -15.85
CA LYS A 265 27.36 -7.07 -15.95
C LYS A 265 27.39 -7.59 -17.38
N ALA A 266 26.26 -7.58 -18.09
CA ALA A 266 26.20 -8.00 -19.49
C ALA A 266 27.17 -7.18 -20.38
N VAL A 267 27.21 -5.86 -20.19
CA VAL A 267 28.15 -4.97 -20.89
C VAL A 267 29.61 -5.27 -20.52
N HIS A 268 29.90 -5.52 -19.24
CA HIS A 268 31.25 -5.86 -18.78
C HIS A 268 31.75 -7.22 -19.32
N GLU A 269 30.88 -8.23 -19.33
CA GLU A 269 31.19 -9.59 -19.80
C GLU A 269 31.12 -9.73 -21.32
N GLN A 270 30.70 -8.68 -22.05
CA GLN A 270 30.45 -8.71 -23.49
C GLN A 270 29.47 -9.82 -23.89
N ASP A 271 28.43 -10.00 -23.08
CA ASP A 271 27.38 -10.98 -23.34
C ASP A 271 26.59 -10.62 -24.62
N ILE A 272 25.97 -11.61 -25.25
CA ILE A 272 25.15 -11.39 -26.45
C ILE A 272 23.95 -10.45 -26.19
N SER A 273 23.50 -10.34 -24.94
CA SER A 273 22.44 -9.45 -24.49
C SER A 273 22.93 -8.05 -24.08
N ALA A 274 24.23 -7.77 -24.17
CA ALA A 274 24.80 -6.48 -23.80
C ALA A 274 24.26 -5.34 -24.67
N ALA A 275 24.01 -4.19 -24.05
CA ALA A 275 23.70 -2.97 -24.76
C ALA A 275 24.87 -2.61 -25.72
N PRO A 276 24.60 -2.32 -27.00
CA PRO A 276 25.64 -2.11 -28.01
C PRO A 276 26.40 -0.79 -27.86
N SER A 277 25.85 0.17 -27.11
CA SER A 277 26.47 1.46 -26.84
C SER A 277 26.07 2.01 -25.47
N VAL A 278 26.78 3.05 -25.02
CA VAL A 278 26.46 3.76 -23.76
C VAL A 278 25.07 4.38 -23.83
N GLU A 279 24.69 4.91 -24.99
CA GLU A 279 23.37 5.49 -25.21
C GLU A 279 22.26 4.44 -25.15
N ALA A 280 22.50 3.24 -25.68
CA ALA A 280 21.56 2.13 -25.59
C ALA A 280 21.38 1.64 -24.14
N LEU A 281 22.47 1.58 -23.37
CA LEU A 281 22.40 1.28 -21.94
C LEU A 281 21.61 2.37 -21.18
N ASP A 282 21.82 3.64 -21.54
CA ASP A 282 21.08 4.77 -20.99
C ASP A 282 19.57 4.68 -21.33
N ASP A 283 19.22 4.15 -22.50
CA ASP A 283 17.83 3.93 -22.93
C ASP A 283 17.18 2.76 -22.18
N ASP A 284 17.88 1.63 -21.99
CA ASP A 284 17.37 0.47 -21.26
C ASP A 284 17.02 0.81 -19.81
N ALA A 285 17.90 1.54 -19.12
CA ALA A 285 17.64 1.97 -17.76
C ALA A 285 16.58 3.10 -17.67
N ARG A 286 16.44 3.92 -18.72
CA ARG A 286 15.30 4.84 -18.85
C ARG A 286 13.98 4.07 -18.89
N ILE A 287 13.92 2.97 -19.62
CA ILE A 287 12.72 2.11 -19.65
C ILE A 287 12.41 1.54 -18.26
N VAL A 288 13.42 1.13 -17.50
CA VAL A 288 13.24 0.64 -16.11
C VAL A 288 12.57 1.69 -15.22
N LEU A 289 13.04 2.94 -15.25
CA LEU A 289 12.46 4.03 -14.45
C LEU A 289 11.07 4.45 -14.95
N LEU A 290 10.88 4.48 -16.27
CA LEU A 290 9.60 4.82 -16.90
C LEU A 290 8.52 3.75 -16.67
N ALA A 291 8.91 2.48 -16.54
CA ALA A 291 8.00 1.38 -16.20
C ALA A 291 7.43 1.48 -14.78
N GLY A 292 8.07 2.27 -13.90
CA GLY A 292 7.60 2.55 -12.54
C GLY A 292 6.49 3.60 -12.49
N ARG A 293 6.06 4.10 -13.65
CA ARG A 293 4.97 5.04 -13.74
C ARG A 293 3.61 4.36 -13.72
#